data_AF-A0A6G2DQ53-F1
#
_entry.id   AF-A0A6G2DQ53-F1
#
_cell.length_a   1.000
_cell.length_b   1.000
_cell.length_c   1.000
_cell.angle_alpha   90.00
_cell.angle_beta   90.00
_cell.angle_gamma   90.00
#
_symmetry.space_group_name_H-M   'P 1'
#
loop_
_entity.id
_entity.type
_entity.pdbx_description
1 polymer ?
#
loop_
_entity_poly.entity_id
_entity_poly.type
_entity_poly.pdbx_seq_one_letter_code
_entity_poly.pdbx_strand_id
1 'polypeptide(L)'
;HKGNYGYRRVTLELRNRGFVVNHKKVQRLMKVLGLTARIRRKRKYSSYQGEIGKKAENLIQRQFEASRPMEKCYTDVTEFAIPNS
;
A
#
# COMPACT_ATOMS: atom_id res chain seq x y z
N HIS A 1 13.21 -12.38 20.91
CA HIS A 1 13.14 -12.05 19.46
C HIS A 1 11.87 -11.22 19.20
N LYS A 2 11.94 -9.88 19.03
CA LYS A 2 10.76 -8.99 18.83
C LYS A 2 9.99 -9.22 17.50
N GLY A 3 10.14 -10.37 16.87
CA GLY A 3 9.51 -10.72 15.59
C GLY A 3 10.02 -9.93 14.37
N ASN A 4 11.02 -9.06 14.48
CA ASN A 4 11.34 -8.13 13.38
C ASN A 4 12.35 -8.66 12.35
N TYR A 5 13.08 -9.74 12.68
CA TYR A 5 14.21 -10.21 11.87
C TYR A 5 13.86 -11.57 11.27
N GLY A 6 13.88 -11.65 9.94
CA GLY A 6 13.81 -12.92 9.21
C GLY A 6 15.17 -13.56 9.04
N TYR A 7 15.20 -14.79 8.52
CA TYR A 7 16.44 -15.56 8.36
C TYR A 7 17.53 -14.79 7.61
N ARG A 8 17.18 -13.93 6.65
CA ARG A 8 18.13 -13.07 5.93
C ARG A 8 18.84 -12.09 6.87
N ARG A 9 18.08 -11.38 7.72
CA ARG A 9 18.63 -10.42 8.70
C ARG A 9 19.41 -11.12 9.80
N VAL A 10 18.92 -12.28 10.27
CA VAL A 10 19.65 -13.10 11.25
C VAL A 10 20.96 -13.64 10.66
N THR A 11 20.96 -14.06 9.39
CA THR A 11 22.19 -14.51 8.71
C THR A 11 23.20 -13.37 8.59
N LEU A 12 22.75 -12.16 8.23
CA LEU A 12 23.62 -10.99 8.16
C LEU A 12 24.23 -10.66 9.52
N GLU A 13 23.42 -10.66 10.58
CA GLU A 13 23.88 -10.41 11.94
C GLU A 13 24.90 -11.47 12.43
N LEU A 14 24.67 -12.74 12.10
CA LEU A 14 25.61 -13.81 12.42
C LEU A 14 26.95 -13.61 11.68
N ARG A 15 26.92 -13.19 10.41
CA ARG A 15 28.14 -12.85 9.66
C ARG A 15 28.88 -11.65 10.25
N ASN A 16 28.16 -10.61 10.67
CA ASN A 16 28.75 -9.45 11.33
C ASN A 16 29.46 -9.81 12.65
N ARG A 17 29.03 -10.89 13.30
CA ARG A 17 29.67 -11.44 14.50
C ARG A 17 30.77 -12.47 14.19
N GLY A 18 31.15 -12.62 12.92
CA GLY A 18 32.21 -13.54 12.48
C GLY A 18 31.76 -14.98 12.19
N PHE A 19 30.47 -15.30 12.31
CA PHE A 19 30.00 -16.65 12.00
C PHE A 19 29.82 -16.86 10.49
N VAL A 20 30.54 -17.83 9.93
CA VAL A 20 30.36 -18.29 8.55
C VAL A 20 29.24 -19.33 8.50
N VAL A 21 28.00 -18.86 8.35
CA VAL A 21 26.81 -19.71 8.27
C VAL A 21 26.01 -19.48 6.99
N ASN A 22 25.51 -20.58 6.41
CA ASN A 22 24.61 -20.52 5.26
C ASN A 22 23.20 -20.08 5.69
N HIS A 23 22.58 -19.21 4.91
CA HIS A 23 21.20 -18.74 5.14
C HIS A 23 20.18 -19.88 5.23
N LYS A 24 20.39 -21.01 4.52
CA LYS A 24 19.54 -22.21 4.62
C LYS A 24 19.61 -22.85 6.01
N LYS A 25 20.80 -22.89 6.62
CA LYS A 25 21.00 -23.41 7.98
C LYS A 25 20.28 -22.52 9.01
N VAL A 26 20.42 -21.20 8.86
CA VAL A 26 19.72 -20.22 9.71
C VAL A 26 18.20 -20.37 9.57
N GLN A 27 17.68 -20.47 8.35
CA GLN A 27 16.25 -20.66 8.10
C GLN A 27 15.70 -21.94 8.73
N ARG A 28 16.43 -23.06 8.60
CA ARG A 28 16.06 -24.34 9.23
C ARG A 28 16.04 -24.24 10.76
N LEU A 29 17.08 -23.66 11.36
CA LEU A 29 17.16 -23.47 12.81
C LEU A 29 16.04 -22.55 13.32
N MET A 30 15.74 -21.47 12.60
CA MET A 30 14.61 -20.60 12.93
C MET A 30 13.28 -21.36 12.90
N LYS A 31 13.07 -22.25 11.92
CA LYS A 31 11.86 -23.10 11.87
C LYS A 31 11.78 -24.06 13.06
N VAL A 32 12.88 -24.74 13.39
CA VAL A 32 12.95 -25.67 14.54
C VAL A 32 12.69 -24.95 15.87
N LEU A 33 13.20 -23.72 16.01
CA LEU A 33 13.04 -22.90 17.21
C LEU A 33 11.74 -22.08 17.24
N GLY A 34 10.85 -22.24 16.24
CA GLY A 34 9.61 -21.46 16.15
C GLY A 34 9.81 -19.95 15.95
N LEU A 35 11.00 -19.52 15.51
CA LEU A 35 11.33 -18.11 15.29
C LEU A 35 10.81 -17.66 13.93
N THR A 36 9.89 -16.70 13.92
CA THR A 36 9.32 -16.13 12.69
C THR A 36 9.45 -14.61 12.68
N ALA A 37 9.53 -14.07 11.46
CA ALA A 37 9.52 -12.64 11.24
C ALA A 37 8.12 -12.16 10.89
N ARG A 38 7.72 -11.03 11.46
CA ARG A 38 6.49 -10.31 11.16
C ARG A 38 6.61 -9.73 9.75
N ILE A 39 5.87 -10.31 8.81
CA ILE A 39 5.76 -9.78 7.45
C ILE A 39 4.82 -8.57 7.50
N ARG A 40 5.34 -7.37 7.19
CA ARG A 40 4.50 -6.18 7.05
C ARG A 40 3.65 -6.33 5.80
N ARG A 41 2.32 -6.31 5.93
CA ARG A 41 1.41 -6.26 4.78
C ARG A 41 1.72 -5.01 3.96
N LYS A 42 1.95 -5.17 2.65
CA LYS A 42 1.99 -4.05 1.72
C LYS A 42 0.58 -3.44 1.70
N ARG A 43 0.46 -2.15 2.01
CA ARG A 43 -0.79 -1.40 1.84
C ARG A 43 -0.77 -0.78 0.44
N LYS A 44 -1.90 -0.81 -0.27
CA LYS A 44 -2.06 0.00 -1.48
C LYS A 44 -1.96 1.48 -1.08
N TYR A 45 -1.32 2.28 -1.91
CA TYR A 45 -1.28 3.72 -1.71
C TYR A 45 -2.69 4.30 -1.84
N SER A 46 -3.02 5.26 -0.98
CA SER A 46 -4.27 6.03 -1.04
C SER A 46 -3.90 7.48 -0.77
N SER A 47 -4.08 8.34 -1.76
CA SER A 47 -3.97 9.80 -1.60
C SER A 47 -5.20 10.39 -0.92
N TYR A 48 -6.30 9.65 -0.83
CA TYR A 48 -7.51 10.10 -0.15
C TYR A 48 -7.23 10.27 1.35
N GLN A 49 -7.25 11.53 1.80
CA GLN A 49 -6.99 11.90 3.19
C GLN A 49 -8.27 11.94 4.06
N GLY A 50 -9.41 11.47 3.53
CA GLY A 50 -10.72 11.63 4.14
C GLY A 50 -11.47 12.85 3.61
N GLU A 51 -12.62 13.17 4.21
CA GLU A 51 -13.36 14.40 3.92
C GLU A 51 -12.69 15.58 4.59
N ILE A 52 -11.61 16.07 3.98
CA ILE A 52 -10.90 17.25 4.46
C ILE A 52 -11.52 18.51 3.83
N GLY A 53 -11.90 19.46 4.69
CA GLY A 53 -12.42 20.77 4.28
C GLY A 53 -13.93 20.84 4.10
N LYS A 54 -14.43 22.02 3.74
CA LYS A 54 -15.85 22.26 3.47
C LYS A 54 -16.17 21.86 2.03
N LYS A 55 -16.94 20.78 1.86
CA LYS A 55 -17.46 20.37 0.56
C LYS A 55 -18.60 21.31 0.14
N ALA A 56 -18.57 21.79 -1.10
CA ALA A 56 -19.71 22.50 -1.68
C ALA A 56 -20.88 21.53 -1.90
N GLU A 57 -22.11 22.05 -1.84
CA GLU A 57 -23.30 21.25 -2.09
C GLU A 57 -23.35 20.78 -3.54
N ASN A 58 -23.79 19.55 -3.76
CA ASN A 58 -24.02 19.03 -5.11
C ASN A 58 -25.35 19.57 -5.62
N LEU A 59 -25.30 20.67 -6.37
CA LEU A 59 -26.47 21.34 -6.93
C LEU A 59 -27.15 20.54 -8.05
N ILE A 60 -26.39 19.70 -8.78
CA ILE A 60 -26.91 18.99 -9.95
C ILE A 60 -27.67 17.72 -9.56
N GLN A 61 -27.23 17.01 -8.51
CA GLN A 61 -27.88 15.79 -8.02
C GLN A 61 -28.23 14.76 -9.14
N ARG A 62 -27.38 14.67 -10.17
CA ARG A 62 -27.59 13.85 -11.39
C ARG A 62 -28.79 14.26 -12.27
N GLN A 63 -29.33 15.46 -12.09
CA GLN A 63 -30.36 16.05 -12.94
C GLN A 63 -29.71 16.87 -14.07
N PHE A 64 -29.24 16.18 -15.10
CA PHE A 64 -28.47 16.80 -16.19
C PHE A 64 -29.33 17.52 -17.23
N GLU A 65 -30.60 17.15 -17.35
CA GLU A 65 -31.54 17.77 -18.30
C GLU A 65 -31.86 19.22 -17.92
N ALA A 66 -31.90 20.10 -18.93
CA ALA A 66 -32.21 21.52 -18.78
C ALA A 66 -33.20 21.96 -19.87
N SER A 67 -34.07 22.92 -19.55
CA SER A 67 -35.05 23.44 -20.52
C SER A 67 -34.46 24.49 -21.44
N ARG A 68 -33.42 25.21 -20.98
CA ARG A 68 -32.73 26.25 -21.76
C ARG A 68 -31.21 26.04 -21.74
N PRO A 69 -30.49 26.48 -22.79
CA PRO A 69 -29.03 26.52 -22.77
C PRO A 69 -28.52 27.34 -21.57
N MET A 70 -27.37 26.95 -21.03
CA MET A 70 -26.68 27.63 -19.92
C MET A 70 -27.42 27.65 -18.56
N GLU A 71 -28.49 26.88 -18.42
CA GLU A 71 -29.22 26.74 -17.14
C GLU A 71 -28.49 25.81 -16.16
N LYS A 72 -27.79 24.79 -16.68
CA LYS A 72 -26.96 23.87 -15.90
C LYS A 72 -25.59 23.75 -16.54
N CYS A 73 -24.54 24.03 -15.78
CA CYS A 73 -23.16 23.86 -16.21
C CYS A 73 -22.42 23.02 -15.17
N TYR A 74 -21.79 21.94 -15.60
CA TYR A 74 -21.05 21.03 -14.73
C TYR A 74 -19.86 20.44 -15.47
N THR A 75 -18.88 19.97 -14.72
CA THR A 75 -17.71 19.26 -15.23
C THR A 75 -17.58 17.93 -14.51
N ASP A 76 -17.18 16.90 -15.23
CA ASP A 76 -16.83 15.60 -14.68
C ASP A 76 -15.36 15.27 -14.95
N VAL A 77 -14.80 14.40 -14.12
CA VAL A 77 -13.46 13.85 -14.32
C VAL A 77 -13.63 12.38 -14.68
N THR A 78 -13.20 12.03 -15.89
CA THR A 78 -13.17 10.65 -16.37
C THR A 78 -11.73 10.21 -16.50
N GLU A 79 -11.34 9.18 -15.74
CA GLU A 79 -10.01 8.55 -15.87
C GLU A 79 -10.05 7.50 -16.99
N PHE A 80 -9.04 7.51 -17.86
CA PHE A 80 -8.85 6.47 -18.87
C PHE A 80 -7.41 5.95 -18.80
N ALA A 81 -7.25 4.64 -19.03
CA ALA A 81 -5.94 4.01 -19.05
C ALA A 81 -5.25 4.24 -20.39
N ILE A 82 -3.98 4.68 -20.36
CA ILE A 82 -3.13 4.73 -21.55
C ILE A 82 -2.35 3.40 -21.61
N PRO A 83 -2.46 2.62 -22.70
CA PRO A 83 -1.67 1.41 -22.87
C PRO A 83 -0.18 1.74 -22.94
N ASN A 84 0.66 0.97 -22.24
CA ASN A 84 2.11 1.06 -22.43
C ASN A 84 2.46 0.53 -23.81
N SER A 85 3.13 1.36 -24.63
CA SER A 85 3.79 0.93 -25.87
C SER A 85 4.93 -0.04 -25.60
#